data_AF-A0AAD7TGX3-F1
#
_entry.id   AF-A0AAD7TGX3-F1
#
_cell.length_a   1.000
_cell.length_b   1.000
_cell.length_c   1.000
_cell.angle_alpha   90.00
_cell.angle_beta   90.00
_cell.angle_gamma   90.00
#
_symmetry.space_group_name_H-M   'P 1'
#
loop_
_entity.id
_entity.type
_entity.pdbx_description
1 polymer ?
#
loop_
_entity_poly.entity_id
_entity_poly.type
_entity_poly.pdbx_seq_one_letter_code
_entity_poly.pdbx_strand_id
1 'polypeptide(L)'
;MCPAQVKFPESYTAYAFIKPGGKLERITVPWRFPEDGEIVVKVLACGRLLTMCVLRDGGYAEYVTLRSEAVVAVPRDMDPAEAAPMLCAGITTFNALRNMDVSPPDYVAVQGIG
;
A
#
# COMPACT_ATOMS: atom_id res chain seq x y z
N MET A 1 -12.54 3.22 -22.52
CA MET A 1 -13.62 4.08 -22.01
C MET A 1 -13.13 4.72 -20.73
N CYS A 2 -12.84 6.02 -20.73
CA CYS A 2 -12.47 6.76 -19.52
C CYS A 2 -13.75 6.94 -18.69
N PRO A 3 -13.90 6.26 -17.52
CA PRO A 3 -15.11 6.43 -16.73
C PRO A 3 -15.11 7.84 -16.12
N ALA A 4 -16.18 8.59 -16.39
CA ALA A 4 -16.62 9.84 -15.77
C ALA A 4 -15.54 10.75 -15.15
N GLN A 5 -15.34 11.96 -15.72
CA GLN A 5 -14.55 13.09 -15.21
C GLN A 5 -14.20 12.99 -13.71
N VAL A 6 -13.10 12.30 -13.39
CA VAL A 6 -12.57 12.27 -12.03
C VAL A 6 -12.04 13.66 -11.76
N LYS A 7 -12.73 14.43 -10.90
CA LYS A 7 -12.26 15.73 -10.44
C LYS A 7 -11.12 15.49 -9.46
N PHE A 8 -9.91 15.77 -9.91
CA PHE A 8 -8.73 15.74 -9.07
C PHE A 8 -8.60 17.05 -8.28
N PRO A 9 -8.22 17.01 -6.99
CA PRO A 9 -7.97 18.20 -6.21
C PRO A 9 -6.65 18.87 -6.65
N GLU A 10 -6.45 20.15 -6.31
CA GLU A 10 -5.19 20.86 -6.57
C GLU A 10 -4.06 20.42 -5.61
N SER A 11 -4.42 19.93 -4.42
CA SER A 11 -3.51 19.40 -3.41
C SER A 11 -4.22 18.43 -2.50
N TYR A 12 -3.45 17.62 -1.76
CA TYR A 12 -3.99 16.67 -0.80
C TYR A 12 -3.13 16.58 0.45
N THR A 13 -3.70 16.03 1.51
CA THR A 13 -3.04 15.84 2.80
C THR A 13 -2.22 14.56 2.80
N ALA A 14 -0.99 14.65 3.27
CA ALA A 14 -0.15 13.51 3.59
C ALA A 14 0.50 13.67 4.96
N TYR A 15 1.08 12.58 5.46
CA TYR A 15 1.85 12.55 6.68
C TYR A 15 3.24 12.02 6.36
N ALA A 16 4.26 12.79 6.72
CA ALA A 16 5.65 12.47 6.41
C ALA A 16 6.57 12.75 7.59
N PHE A 17 7.70 12.05 7.61
CA PHE A 17 8.82 12.40 8.49
C PHE A 17 9.72 13.38 7.73
N ILE A 18 9.78 14.64 8.18
CA ILE A 18 10.55 15.70 7.51
C ILE A 18 12.07 15.52 7.73
N LYS A 19 12.45 14.87 8.82
CA LYS A 19 13.84 14.56 9.16
C LYS A 19 13.95 13.17 9.80
N PRO A 20 15.09 12.48 9.65
CA PRO A 20 15.34 11.21 10.33
C PRO A 20 15.13 11.34 11.84
N GLY A 21 14.38 10.40 12.43
CA GLY A 21 14.01 10.42 13.85
C GLY A 21 13.03 11.54 14.25
N GLY A 22 12.49 12.29 13.28
CA GLY A 22 11.46 13.29 13.50
C GLY A 22 10.11 12.69 13.87
N LYS A 23 9.15 13.56 14.19
CA LYS A 23 7.75 13.15 14.36
C LYS A 23 7.09 13.06 12.99
N LEU A 24 6.00 12.29 12.92
CA LEU A 24 5.14 12.27 11.75
C LEU A 24 4.37 13.60 11.71
N GLU A 25 4.59 14.39 10.67
CA GLU A 25 4.01 15.71 10.50
C GLU A 25 3.00 15.69 9.35
N ARG A 26 1.89 16.43 9.51
CA ARG A 26 0.92 16.64 8.44
C ARG A 26 1.50 17.64 7.44
N ILE A 27 1.54 17.26 6.18
CA ILE A 27 1.97 18.10 5.07
C ILE A 27 0.88 18.20 3.99
N THR A 28 0.94 19.27 3.21
CA THR A 28 0.14 19.44 2.00
C THR A 28 0.99 19.14 0.79
N VAL A 29 0.55 18.21 -0.04
CA VAL A 29 1.26 17.78 -1.25
C VAL A 29 0.51 18.34 -2.46
N PRO A 30 1.20 19.05 -3.38
CA PRO A 30 0.57 19.51 -4.61
C PRO A 30 0.18 18.32 -5.48
N TRP A 31 -0.95 18.42 -6.18
CA TRP A 31 -1.40 17.36 -7.04
C TRP A 31 -0.42 17.10 -8.19
N ARG A 32 -0.12 15.84 -8.41
CA ARG A 32 0.72 15.36 -9.53
C ARG A 32 -0.10 14.39 -10.37
N PHE A 33 -0.11 14.60 -11.68
CA PHE A 33 -0.69 13.64 -12.61
C PHE A 33 0.24 12.43 -12.79
N PRO A 34 -0.33 11.21 -12.91
CA PRO A 34 0.46 10.00 -13.13
C PRO A 34 1.18 10.05 -14.47
N GLU A 35 2.41 9.54 -14.51
CA GLU A 35 3.15 9.33 -15.75
C GLU A 35 2.67 8.05 -16.46
N ASP A 36 3.24 7.74 -17.64
CA ASP A 36 2.90 6.52 -18.36
C ASP A 36 3.27 5.27 -17.53
N GLY A 37 2.33 4.33 -17.44
CA GLY A 37 2.45 3.15 -16.56
C GLY A 37 2.15 3.41 -15.07
N GLU A 38 1.79 4.65 -14.69
CA GLU A 38 1.35 4.97 -13.32
C GLU A 38 -0.17 5.13 -13.24
N ILE A 39 -0.71 4.84 -12.06
CA ILE A 39 -2.09 5.11 -11.70
C ILE A 39 -2.14 5.82 -10.35
N VAL A 40 -3.15 6.67 -10.17
CA VAL A 40 -3.42 7.30 -8.87
C VAL A 40 -4.56 6.56 -8.21
N VAL A 41 -4.36 6.17 -6.95
CA VAL A 41 -5.38 5.54 -6.12
C VAL A 41 -5.68 6.39 -4.91
N LYS A 42 -6.95 6.41 -4.51
CA LYS A 42 -7.38 6.98 -3.24
C LYS A 42 -7.11 5.97 -2.13
N VAL A 43 -6.44 6.40 -1.07
CA VAL A 43 -6.16 5.54 0.07
C VAL A 43 -7.41 5.45 0.96
N LEU A 44 -7.89 4.23 1.17
CA LEU A 44 -9.03 3.96 2.05
C LEU A 44 -8.59 3.50 3.44
N ALA A 45 -7.53 2.70 3.50
CA ALA A 45 -6.91 2.24 4.73
C ALA A 45 -5.40 2.09 4.51
N CYS A 46 -4.62 2.40 5.55
CA CYS A 46 -3.17 2.23 5.54
C CYS A 46 -2.74 1.61 6.88
N GLY A 47 -2.10 0.44 6.83
CA GLY A 47 -1.57 -0.21 8.01
C GLY A 47 -0.44 0.60 8.62
N ARG A 48 -0.34 0.64 9.95
CA ARG A 48 0.76 1.32 10.63
C ARG A 48 2.02 0.44 10.64
N LEU A 49 2.73 0.39 9.51
CA LEU A 49 3.99 -0.32 9.41
C LEU A 49 5.18 0.63 9.33
N LEU A 50 6.34 0.14 9.78
CA LEU A 50 7.59 0.92 9.85
C LEU A 50 8.35 0.99 8.51
N THR A 51 7.96 0.19 7.50
CA THR A 51 8.86 -0.12 6.37
C THR A 51 8.23 -0.03 4.98
N MET A 52 6.90 0.09 4.84
CA MET A 52 6.37 0.36 3.50
C MET A 52 6.75 1.79 3.10
N CYS A 53 7.27 1.96 1.87
CA CYS A 53 7.54 3.26 1.25
C CYS A 53 8.88 3.94 1.62
N VAL A 54 9.96 3.16 1.71
CA VAL A 54 11.33 3.70 1.90
C VAL A 54 11.88 4.37 0.62
N LEU A 55 11.45 3.89 -0.56
CA LEU A 55 12.01 4.30 -1.85
C LEU A 55 11.12 5.26 -2.65
N ARG A 56 9.83 5.38 -2.30
CA ARG A 56 8.81 6.22 -2.96
C ARG A 56 7.78 6.71 -1.96
N ASP A 57 6.96 7.68 -2.36
CA ASP A 57 5.84 8.17 -1.56
C ASP A 57 4.88 7.05 -1.16
N GLY A 58 4.35 7.15 0.07
CA GLY A 58 3.62 6.05 0.69
C GLY A 58 2.16 6.29 0.98
N GLY A 59 1.52 5.25 1.53
CA GLY A 59 0.08 5.23 1.82
C GLY A 59 -0.37 6.11 2.99
N TYR A 60 0.53 6.82 3.69
CA TYR A 60 0.13 7.82 4.69
C TYR A 60 -0.30 9.14 4.02
N ALA A 61 -1.22 9.05 3.07
CA ALA A 61 -1.71 10.14 2.26
C ALA A 61 -3.14 9.87 1.84
N GLU A 62 -3.87 10.90 1.43
CA GLU A 62 -5.21 10.71 0.84
C GLU A 62 -5.14 10.03 -0.54
N TYR A 63 -4.04 10.25 -1.27
CA TYR A 63 -3.78 9.69 -2.59
C TYR A 63 -2.34 9.21 -2.70
N VAL A 64 -2.12 8.16 -3.49
CA VAL A 64 -0.78 7.65 -3.81
C VAL A 64 -0.71 7.26 -5.28
N THR A 65 0.44 7.54 -5.88
CA THR A 65 0.77 7.12 -7.25
C THR A 65 1.49 5.79 -7.21
N LEU A 66 0.99 4.81 -7.95
CA LEU A 66 1.51 3.46 -8.00
C LEU A 66 1.74 3.04 -9.45
N ARG A 67 2.69 2.14 -9.66
CA ARG A 67 2.85 1.49 -10.95
C ARG A 67 1.66 0.56 -11.22
N SER A 68 1.14 0.59 -12.44
CA SER A 68 -0.01 -0.21 -12.84
C SER A 68 0.24 -1.71 -12.72
N GLU A 69 1.49 -2.15 -12.84
CA GLU A 69 1.88 -3.57 -12.70
C GLU A 69 2.04 -4.00 -11.23
N ALA A 70 2.05 -3.04 -10.29
CA ALA A 70 2.23 -3.27 -8.87
C ALA A 70 0.92 -3.21 -8.08
N VAL A 71 -0.23 -3.27 -8.77
CA VAL A 71 -1.56 -3.29 -8.15
C VAL A 71 -2.31 -4.58 -8.48
N VAL A 72 -3.20 -4.96 -7.58
CA VAL A 72 -4.10 -6.11 -7.75
C VAL A 72 -5.53 -5.68 -7.46
N ALA A 73 -6.48 -6.26 -8.17
CA ALA A 73 -7.89 -6.04 -7.91
C ALA A 73 -8.29 -6.71 -6.60
N VAL A 74 -8.86 -5.93 -5.69
CA VAL A 74 -9.45 -6.42 -4.43
C VAL A 74 -10.97 -6.63 -4.64
N PRO A 75 -11.58 -7.68 -4.08
CA PRO A 75 -13.04 -7.85 -4.11
C PRO A 75 -13.77 -6.62 -3.58
N ARG A 76 -14.91 -6.27 -4.19
CA ARG A 76 -15.64 -5.02 -3.88
C ARG A 76 -16.30 -5.03 -2.50
N ASP A 77 -16.57 -6.21 -1.97
CA ASP A 77 -17.25 -6.51 -0.72
C ASP A 77 -16.29 -6.71 0.46
N MET A 78 -14.98 -6.66 0.21
CA MET A 78 -13.97 -6.79 1.25
C MET A 78 -13.71 -5.47 1.96
N ASP A 79 -13.60 -5.51 3.29
CA ASP A 79 -13.23 -4.34 4.09
C ASP A 79 -11.80 -3.88 3.72
N PRO A 80 -11.60 -2.61 3.31
CA PRO A 80 -10.27 -2.06 3.06
C PRO A 80 -9.30 -2.24 4.24
N ALA A 81 -9.78 -2.23 5.48
CA ALA A 81 -8.96 -2.45 6.67
C ALA A 81 -8.41 -3.88 6.76
N GLU A 82 -9.16 -4.87 6.27
CA GLU A 82 -8.70 -6.26 6.15
C GLU A 82 -7.79 -6.47 4.93
N ALA A 83 -8.07 -5.74 3.85
CA ALA A 83 -7.29 -5.84 2.61
C ALA A 83 -5.89 -5.22 2.72
N ALA A 84 -5.77 -4.07 3.38
CA ALA A 84 -4.50 -3.34 3.52
C ALA A 84 -3.33 -4.21 4.04
N PRO A 85 -3.45 -5.00 5.13
CA PRO A 85 -2.34 -5.81 5.63
C PRO A 85 -1.93 -6.98 4.71
N MET A 86 -2.82 -7.43 3.81
CA MET A 86 -2.51 -8.54 2.90
C MET A 86 -1.35 -8.21 1.96
N LEU A 87 -1.24 -6.96 1.49
CA LEU A 87 -0.16 -6.54 0.59
C LEU A 87 1.19 -6.36 1.28
N CYS A 88 1.23 -6.47 2.61
CA CYS A 88 2.46 -6.37 3.39
C CYS A 88 2.77 -7.71 4.07
N ALA A 89 2.14 -7.97 5.21
CA ALA A 89 2.39 -9.19 5.97
C ALA A 89 1.91 -10.42 5.20
N GLY A 90 0.75 -10.33 4.53
CA GLY A 90 0.17 -11.45 3.78
C GLY A 90 1.04 -11.89 2.60
N ILE A 91 1.54 -10.96 1.78
CA ILE A 91 2.41 -11.32 0.64
C ILE A 91 3.75 -11.87 1.13
N THR A 92 4.24 -11.41 2.28
CA THR A 92 5.46 -11.94 2.91
C THR A 92 5.28 -13.38 3.33
N THR A 93 4.18 -13.71 4.03
CA THR A 93 3.90 -15.09 4.45
C THR A 93 3.58 -16.00 3.27
N PHE A 94 2.80 -15.51 2.30
CA PHE A 94 2.52 -16.25 1.07
C PHE A 94 3.78 -16.56 0.27
N ASN A 95 4.66 -15.58 0.07
CA ASN A 95 5.91 -15.79 -0.64
C ASN A 95 6.86 -16.73 0.13
N ALA A 96 6.88 -16.67 1.47
CA ALA A 96 7.66 -17.61 2.26
C ALA A 96 7.21 -19.06 1.99
N LEU A 97 5.91 -19.34 2.08
CA LEU A 97 5.36 -20.67 1.81
C LEU A 97 5.56 -21.10 0.35
N ARG A 98 5.34 -20.20 -0.62
CA ARG A 98 5.49 -20.51 -2.04
C ARG A 98 6.92 -20.88 -2.44
N ASN A 99 7.92 -20.33 -1.76
CA ASN A 99 9.33 -20.63 -2.00
C ASN A 99 9.85 -21.80 -1.14
N MET A 100 9.02 -22.37 -0.28
CA MET A 100 9.32 -23.60 0.43
C MET A 100 8.89 -24.80 -0.42
N ASP A 101 9.68 -25.86 -0.39
CA ASP A 101 9.31 -27.16 -0.98
C ASP A 101 8.44 -27.94 0.02
N VAL A 102 7.26 -27.40 0.32
CA VAL A 102 6.29 -27.99 1.26
C VAL A 102 5.04 -28.39 0.51
N SER A 103 4.53 -29.58 0.80
CA SER A 103 3.29 -30.13 0.24
C SER A 103 2.49 -30.80 1.34
N PRO A 104 1.15 -30.84 1.27
CA PRO A 104 0.39 -31.65 2.21
C PRO A 104 0.88 -33.12 2.19
N PRO A 105 1.17 -33.76 3.34
CA PRO A 105 0.81 -33.38 4.72
C PRO A 105 1.95 -32.73 5.57
N ASP A 106 2.86 -31.98 4.99
CA ASP A 106 3.98 -31.36 5.70
C ASP A 106 3.54 -30.38 6.82
N TYR A 107 4.39 -30.27 7.85
CA TYR A 107 4.17 -29.36 8.98
C TYR A 107 4.99 -28.07 8.81
N VAL A 108 4.37 -26.93 9.12
CA VAL A 108 5.02 -25.61 9.10
C VAL A 108 4.96 -24.99 10.48
N ALA A 109 6.11 -24.60 11.03
CA ALA A 109 6.20 -23.85 12.27
C ALA A 109 6.19 -22.34 12.01
N VAL A 110 5.37 -21.59 12.75
CA VAL A 110 5.33 -20.13 12.71
C VAL A 110 5.99 -19.58 13.98
N GLN A 111 7.09 -18.85 13.81
CA GLN A 111 7.81 -18.21 14.91
C GLN A 111 7.63 -16.69 14.85
N GLY A 112 7.16 -16.09 15.95
CA GLY A 112 6.96 -14.64 16.08
C GLY A 112 5.49 -14.21 15.94
N ILE A 113 4.66 -14.61 16.90
CA ILE A 113 3.21 -14.30 16.97
C ILE A 113 2.87 -13.27 18.07
N GLY A 114 3.80 -12.36 18.36
CA GLY A 114 3.71 -11.37 19.45
C GLY A 114 3.72 -9.94 18.94
#